data_AF-A0A939XZS2-F1
#
_entry.id   AF-A0A939XZS2-F1
#
_cell.length_a   1.000
_cell.length_b   1.000
_cell.length_c   1.000
_cell.angle_alpha   90.00
_cell.angle_beta   90.00
_cell.angle_gamma   90.00
#
_symmetry.space_group_name_H-M   'P 1'
#
loop_
_entity.id
_entity.type
_entity.pdbx_description
1 polymer ?
#
loop_
_entity_poly.entity_id
_entity_poly.type
_entity_poly.pdbx_seq_one_letter_code
_entity_poly.pdbx_strand_id
1 'polypeptide(L)'
;MGFSLEPHQDAYQQALKADFTDPLSDLTDEKAIALRDEAARYFTENDAQAKLNAYLAEHIDVQDSPEAERVLGTFALFLGNNANTIQKFQGAVSRSTILFWAMAFMVGTVQGGIQAVSRSYFGKLIPKERSNEFFGFFDIFGKFASVLGPFLYGLIGTWTGHSSYGVLALICLFLVGLGIMIGGKKQFEALS
;
A
#
# COMPACT_ATOMS: atom_id res chain seq x y z
N MET A 1 0.43 2.09 8.05
CA MET A 1 -0.95 2.58 7.92
C MET A 1 -1.86 1.37 7.98
N GLY A 2 -2.42 1.11 9.16
CA GLY A 2 -3.13 -0.14 9.48
C GLY A 2 -4.59 -0.08 9.04
N PHE A 3 -4.85 -0.48 7.80
CA PHE A 3 -6.02 -1.31 7.54
C PHE A 3 -5.55 -2.74 7.80
N SER A 4 -5.48 -3.13 9.07
CA SER A 4 -4.82 -4.37 9.46
C SER A 4 -5.62 -5.55 8.93
N LEU A 5 -5.20 -6.04 7.77
CA LEU A 5 -5.54 -7.35 7.27
C LEU A 5 -4.87 -8.43 8.12
N GLU A 6 -3.89 -8.08 8.97
CA GLU A 6 -3.04 -8.99 9.74
C GLU A 6 -3.82 -10.11 10.45
N PRO A 7 -4.88 -9.88 11.24
CA PRO A 7 -5.57 -11.00 11.90
C PRO A 7 -6.29 -11.94 10.90
N HIS A 8 -6.79 -11.42 9.78
CA HIS A 8 -7.44 -12.24 8.75
C HIS A 8 -6.41 -12.92 7.83
N GLN A 9 -5.29 -12.24 7.58
CA GLN A 9 -4.17 -12.70 6.79
C GLN A 9 -3.42 -13.80 7.55
N ASP A 10 -3.11 -13.60 8.82
CA ASP A 10 -2.43 -14.57 9.68
C ASP A 10 -3.29 -15.81 9.87
N ALA A 11 -4.61 -15.66 10.09
CA ALA A 11 -5.53 -16.78 10.16
C ALA A 11 -5.58 -17.58 8.83
N TYR A 12 -5.57 -16.89 7.68
CA TYR A 12 -5.52 -17.53 6.37
C TYR A 12 -4.17 -18.22 6.13
N GLN A 13 -3.05 -17.57 6.43
CA GLN A 13 -1.70 -18.12 6.27
C GLN A 13 -1.47 -19.32 7.19
N GLN A 14 -1.99 -19.27 8.43
CA GLN A 14 -1.94 -20.39 9.36
C GLN A 14 -2.74 -21.59 8.83
N ALA A 15 -3.96 -21.35 8.33
CA ALA A 15 -4.77 -22.40 7.73
C ALA A 15 -4.08 -22.98 6.48
N LEU A 16 -3.57 -22.13 5.59
CA LEU A 16 -2.89 -22.56 4.36
C LEU A 16 -1.65 -23.40 4.69
N LYS A 17 -0.89 -22.99 5.69
CA LYS A 17 0.26 -23.77 6.15
C LYS A 17 -0.15 -25.13 6.71
N ALA A 18 -1.09 -25.15 7.67
CA ALA A 18 -1.47 -26.36 8.39
C ALA A 18 -2.18 -27.40 7.51
N ASP A 19 -3.10 -26.94 6.66
CA ASP A 19 -4.02 -27.82 5.94
C ASP A 19 -3.62 -28.04 4.48
N PHE A 20 -2.67 -27.28 3.94
CA PHE A 20 -2.22 -27.41 2.54
C PHE A 20 -0.71 -27.53 2.37
N THR A 21 0.10 -26.65 2.97
CA THR A 21 1.56 -26.66 2.75
C THR A 21 2.29 -27.77 3.52
N ASP A 22 2.01 -27.94 4.81
CA ASP A 22 2.69 -28.93 5.67
C ASP A 22 2.41 -30.38 5.21
N PRO A 23 1.16 -30.77 4.84
CA PRO A 23 0.86 -32.11 4.31
C PRO A 23 1.50 -32.43 2.93
N LEU A 24 2.00 -31.40 2.24
CA LEU A 24 2.60 -31.46 0.91
C LEU A 24 4.09 -31.03 0.94
N SER A 25 4.71 -31.05 2.12
CA SER A 25 6.12 -30.66 2.31
C SER A 25 7.10 -31.76 1.90
N ASP A 26 6.65 -33.01 1.84
CA ASP A 26 7.40 -34.20 1.47
C ASP A 26 7.39 -34.51 -0.04
N LEU A 27 6.77 -33.65 -0.86
CA LEU A 27 6.69 -33.81 -2.31
C LEU A 27 8.08 -33.89 -2.95
N THR A 28 8.26 -34.86 -3.83
CA THR A 28 9.53 -35.08 -4.56
C THR A 28 9.37 -34.88 -6.06
N ASP A 29 8.14 -35.03 -6.58
CA ASP A 29 7.83 -34.84 -7.99
C ASP A 29 7.75 -33.34 -8.35
N GLU A 30 8.52 -32.94 -9.34
CA GLU A 30 8.56 -31.58 -9.88
C GLU A 30 7.18 -31.11 -10.37
N LYS A 31 6.39 -32.01 -11.00
CA LYS A 31 5.03 -31.69 -11.46
C LYS A 31 4.09 -31.43 -10.28
N ALA A 32 4.20 -32.20 -9.21
CA ALA A 32 3.38 -32.04 -8.01
C ALA A 32 3.74 -30.77 -7.23
N ILE A 33 5.03 -30.41 -7.17
CA ILE A 33 5.50 -29.16 -6.57
C ILE A 33 4.95 -27.96 -7.35
N ALA A 34 5.05 -27.97 -8.68
CA ALA A 34 4.50 -26.91 -9.54
C ALA A 34 2.98 -26.78 -9.36
N LEU A 35 2.27 -27.89 -9.29
CA LEU A 35 0.82 -27.92 -9.04
C LEU A 35 0.45 -27.32 -7.68
N ARG A 36 1.18 -27.68 -6.62
CA ARG A 36 0.96 -27.13 -5.27
C ARG A 36 1.12 -25.61 -5.27
N ASP A 37 2.21 -25.12 -5.87
CA ASP A 37 2.52 -23.69 -5.88
C ASP A 37 1.49 -22.90 -6.69
N GLU A 38 1.02 -23.43 -7.81
CA GLU A 38 -0.03 -22.78 -8.61
C GLU A 38 -1.39 -22.83 -7.91
N ALA A 39 -1.74 -23.98 -7.32
CA ALA A 39 -2.95 -24.14 -6.52
C ALA A 39 -3.01 -23.16 -5.33
N ALA A 40 -1.87 -22.90 -4.68
CA ALA A 40 -1.79 -21.92 -3.59
C ALA A 40 -2.22 -20.51 -3.99
N ARG A 41 -2.04 -20.13 -5.27
CA ARG A 41 -2.43 -18.81 -5.79
C ARG A 41 -3.94 -18.69 -5.95
N TYR A 42 -4.58 -19.76 -6.43
CA TYR A 42 -6.01 -19.76 -6.74
C TYR A 42 -6.92 -19.72 -5.51
N PHE A 43 -6.44 -20.12 -4.32
CA PHE A 43 -7.27 -20.10 -3.10
C PHE A 43 -7.89 -18.76 -2.75
N THR A 44 -7.28 -17.66 -3.17
CA THR A 44 -7.80 -16.31 -2.90
C THR A 44 -8.68 -15.77 -4.02
N GLU A 45 -8.80 -16.50 -5.12
CA GLU A 45 -9.54 -16.10 -6.30
C GLU A 45 -10.96 -16.70 -6.31
N ASN A 46 -11.88 -15.99 -6.98
CA ASN A 46 -13.18 -16.58 -7.31
C ASN A 46 -12.97 -17.76 -8.28
N ASP A 47 -13.74 -18.82 -8.09
CA ASP A 47 -13.71 -20.04 -8.91
C ASP A 47 -12.37 -20.79 -8.88
N ALA A 48 -11.69 -20.78 -7.74
CA ALA A 48 -10.40 -21.44 -7.51
C ALA A 48 -10.32 -22.87 -8.09
N GLN A 49 -11.38 -23.67 -7.88
CA GLN A 49 -11.49 -25.03 -8.40
C GLN A 49 -11.51 -25.08 -9.94
N ALA A 50 -12.23 -24.16 -10.58
CA ALA A 50 -12.33 -24.13 -12.04
C ALA A 50 -10.99 -23.72 -12.67
N LYS A 51 -10.26 -22.79 -12.06
CA LYS A 51 -8.93 -22.36 -12.50
C LYS A 51 -7.88 -23.46 -12.35
N LEU A 52 -7.92 -24.19 -11.24
CA LEU A 52 -7.05 -25.34 -11.05
C LEU A 52 -7.34 -26.42 -12.10
N ASN A 53 -8.61 -26.73 -12.36
CA ASN A 53 -8.98 -27.70 -13.39
C ASN A 53 -8.52 -27.29 -14.80
N ALA A 54 -8.56 -26.00 -15.13
CA ALA A 54 -8.04 -25.48 -16.39
C ALA A 54 -6.51 -25.61 -16.48
N TYR A 55 -5.80 -25.30 -15.40
CA TYR A 55 -4.34 -25.45 -15.32
C TYR A 55 -3.90 -26.91 -15.54
N LEU A 56 -4.59 -27.85 -14.87
CA LEU A 56 -4.34 -29.29 -15.04
C LEU A 56 -4.52 -29.74 -16.48
N ALA A 57 -5.60 -29.32 -17.14
CA ALA A 57 -5.89 -29.71 -18.51
C ALA A 57 -4.82 -29.28 -19.53
N GLU A 58 -4.03 -28.24 -19.21
CA GLU A 58 -3.00 -27.70 -20.09
C GLU A 58 -1.58 -28.15 -19.72
N HIS A 59 -1.30 -28.40 -18.44
CA HIS A 59 0.08 -28.56 -17.94
C HIS A 59 0.39 -29.94 -17.36
N ILE A 60 -0.61 -30.68 -16.85
CA ILE A 60 -0.36 -31.88 -16.03
C ILE A 60 -1.37 -32.97 -16.36
N ASP A 61 -0.89 -34.09 -16.91
CA ASP A 61 -1.66 -35.33 -16.89
C ASP A 61 -1.60 -35.94 -15.48
N VAL A 62 -2.70 -35.80 -14.75
CA VAL A 62 -2.82 -36.21 -13.34
C VAL A 62 -2.66 -37.72 -13.16
N GLN A 63 -2.92 -38.52 -14.20
CA GLN A 63 -2.76 -39.98 -14.15
C GLN A 63 -1.30 -40.43 -14.03
N ASP A 64 -0.35 -39.56 -14.35
CA ASP A 64 1.08 -39.87 -14.41
C ASP A 64 1.77 -39.77 -13.03
N SER A 65 1.13 -39.16 -12.03
CA SER A 65 1.73 -38.92 -10.70
C SER A 65 0.74 -39.10 -9.53
N PRO A 66 0.97 -40.06 -8.62
CA PRO A 66 0.16 -40.22 -7.41
C PRO A 66 0.35 -39.06 -6.42
N GLU A 67 1.47 -38.33 -6.51
CA GLU A 67 1.71 -37.12 -5.70
C GLU A 67 0.83 -35.95 -6.16
N ALA A 68 0.58 -35.81 -7.47
CA ALA A 68 -0.33 -34.79 -8.00
C ALA A 68 -1.78 -35.01 -7.52
N GLU A 69 -2.25 -36.27 -7.46
CA GLU A 69 -3.59 -36.58 -6.91
C GLU A 69 -3.71 -36.20 -5.43
N ARG A 70 -2.64 -36.40 -4.64
CA ARG A 70 -2.58 -35.93 -3.24
C ARG A 70 -2.71 -34.41 -3.14
N VAL A 71 -2.06 -33.65 -4.03
CA VAL A 71 -2.18 -32.19 -4.07
C VAL A 71 -3.63 -31.77 -4.35
N LEU A 72 -4.30 -32.42 -5.30
CA LEU A 72 -5.69 -32.13 -5.63
C LEU A 72 -6.66 -32.48 -4.49
N GLY A 73 -6.46 -33.62 -3.83
CA GLY A 73 -7.24 -34.00 -2.66
C GLY A 73 -7.06 -33.01 -1.51
N THR A 74 -5.82 -32.61 -1.24
CA THR A 74 -5.50 -31.63 -0.19
C THR A 74 -6.05 -30.24 -0.53
N PHE A 75 -6.01 -29.84 -1.80
CA PHE A 75 -6.62 -28.60 -2.30
C PHE A 75 -8.13 -28.56 -2.07
N ALA A 76 -8.83 -29.63 -2.47
CA ALA A 76 -10.27 -29.73 -2.29
C ALA A 76 -10.68 -29.74 -0.80
N LEU A 77 -9.92 -30.44 0.04
CA LEU A 77 -10.13 -30.45 1.50
C LEU A 77 -9.89 -29.07 2.12
N PHE A 78 -8.84 -28.37 1.68
CA PHE A 78 -8.55 -27.01 2.13
C PHE A 78 -9.71 -26.06 1.81
N LEU A 79 -10.19 -26.07 0.56
CA LEU A 79 -11.34 -25.25 0.14
C LEU A 79 -12.59 -25.56 0.97
N GLY A 80 -12.87 -26.84 1.21
CA GLY A 80 -14.04 -27.27 1.99
C GLY A 80 -13.99 -26.85 3.45
N ASN A 81 -12.86 -27.09 4.12
CA ASN A 81 -12.70 -26.82 5.56
C ASN A 81 -12.50 -25.33 5.86
N ASN A 82 -11.83 -24.60 4.96
CA ASN A 82 -11.43 -23.21 5.18
C ASN A 82 -12.26 -22.19 4.39
N ALA A 83 -13.37 -22.60 3.77
CA ALA A 83 -14.27 -21.71 3.00
C ALA A 83 -14.62 -20.42 3.76
N ASN A 84 -14.96 -20.52 5.05
CA ASN A 84 -15.29 -19.37 5.89
C ASN A 84 -14.10 -18.41 6.11
N THR A 85 -12.89 -18.96 6.27
CA THR A 85 -11.66 -18.18 6.49
C THR A 85 -11.28 -17.44 5.20
N ILE A 86 -11.34 -18.13 4.06
CA ILE A 86 -11.08 -17.57 2.73
C ILE A 86 -12.06 -16.43 2.44
N GLN A 87 -13.37 -16.66 2.67
CA GLN A 87 -14.40 -15.65 2.43
C GLN A 87 -14.21 -14.40 3.30
N LYS A 88 -13.88 -14.58 4.59
CA LYS A 88 -13.58 -13.46 5.50
C LYS A 88 -12.37 -12.67 5.03
N PHE A 89 -11.31 -13.36 4.60
CA PHE A 89 -10.11 -12.73 4.06
C PHE A 89 -10.40 -11.93 2.78
N GLN A 90 -11.10 -12.52 1.80
CA GLN A 90 -11.52 -11.83 0.57
C GLN A 90 -12.39 -10.60 0.86
N GLY A 91 -13.35 -10.73 1.78
CA GLY A 91 -14.19 -9.61 2.21
C GLY A 91 -13.39 -8.47 2.86
N ALA A 92 -12.41 -8.82 3.70
CA ALA A 92 -11.51 -7.86 4.33
C ALA A 92 -10.63 -7.13 3.30
N VAL A 93 -10.06 -7.85 2.33
CA VAL A 93 -9.26 -7.27 1.23
C VAL A 93 -10.10 -6.32 0.39
N SER A 94 -11.33 -6.71 0.01
CA SER A 94 -12.24 -5.86 -0.77
C SER A 94 -12.57 -4.56 -0.04
N ARG A 95 -12.93 -4.65 1.25
CA ARG A 95 -13.21 -3.47 2.08
C ARG A 95 -11.99 -2.57 2.23
N SER A 96 -10.82 -3.15 2.50
CA SER A 96 -9.55 -2.42 2.60
C SER A 96 -9.23 -1.69 1.30
N THR A 97 -9.43 -2.32 0.15
CA THR A 97 -9.22 -1.73 -1.18
C THR A 97 -10.12 -0.52 -1.41
N ILE A 98 -11.41 -0.63 -1.07
CA ILE A 98 -12.35 0.49 -1.18
C ILE A 98 -11.92 1.67 -0.29
N LEU A 99 -11.56 1.38 0.96
CA LEU A 99 -11.11 2.40 1.90
C LEU A 99 -9.80 3.06 1.46
N PHE A 100 -8.87 2.27 0.92
CA PHE A 100 -7.63 2.77 0.33
C PHE A 100 -7.92 3.76 -0.81
N TRP A 101 -8.77 3.40 -1.76
CA TRP A 101 -9.13 4.29 -2.87
C TRP A 101 -9.90 5.53 -2.42
N ALA A 102 -10.81 5.39 -1.46
CA ALA A 102 -11.53 6.52 -0.87
C ALA A 102 -10.55 7.52 -0.20
N MET A 103 -9.59 7.00 0.58
CA MET A 103 -8.54 7.81 1.20
C MET A 103 -7.63 8.45 0.15
N ALA A 104 -7.23 7.71 -0.88
CA ALA A 104 -6.41 8.25 -1.97
C ALA A 104 -7.12 9.40 -2.70
N PHE A 105 -8.41 9.27 -2.98
CA PHE A 105 -9.21 10.33 -3.60
C PHE A 105 -9.32 11.57 -2.70
N MET A 106 -9.60 11.37 -1.41
CA MET A 106 -9.72 12.47 -0.44
C MET A 106 -8.40 13.22 -0.30
N VAL A 107 -7.29 12.51 -0.11
CA VAL A 107 -5.95 13.10 0.00
C VAL A 107 -5.58 13.80 -1.30
N GLY A 108 -5.81 13.18 -2.46
CA GLY A 108 -5.53 13.79 -3.77
C GLY A 108 -6.29 15.08 -4.01
N THR A 109 -7.58 15.12 -3.63
CA THR A 109 -8.41 16.32 -3.76
C THR A 109 -7.93 17.45 -2.86
N VAL A 110 -7.64 17.16 -1.59
CA VAL A 110 -7.12 18.16 -0.64
C VAL A 110 -5.75 18.68 -1.09
N GLN A 111 -4.84 17.79 -1.49
CA GLN A 111 -3.50 18.16 -1.93
C GLN A 111 -3.53 19.00 -3.22
N GLY A 112 -4.36 18.64 -4.21
CA GLY A 112 -4.57 19.43 -5.43
C GLY A 112 -5.22 20.79 -5.15
N GLY A 113 -6.21 20.82 -4.26
CA GLY A 113 -6.86 22.06 -3.83
C GLY A 113 -5.90 23.05 -3.17
N ILE A 114 -5.08 22.59 -2.22
CA ILE A 114 -4.06 23.42 -1.56
C ILE A 114 -3.05 23.96 -2.58
N GLN A 115 -2.60 23.12 -3.53
CA GLN A 115 -1.66 23.54 -4.56
C GLN A 115 -2.25 24.62 -5.50
N ALA A 116 -3.52 24.47 -5.90
CA ALA A 116 -4.21 25.45 -6.75
C ALA A 116 -4.48 26.78 -6.04
N VAL A 117 -4.94 26.73 -4.79
CA VAL A 117 -5.19 27.92 -3.96
C VAL A 117 -3.89 28.68 -3.69
N SER A 118 -2.81 27.96 -3.34
CA SER A 118 -1.50 28.57 -3.10
C SER A 118 -1.01 29.39 -4.30
N ARG A 119 -1.03 28.80 -5.51
CA ARG A 119 -0.58 29.49 -6.73
C ARG A 119 -1.48 30.66 -7.12
N SER A 120 -2.80 30.49 -7.05
CA SER A 120 -3.75 31.55 -7.41
C SER A 120 -3.71 32.74 -6.45
N TYR A 121 -3.50 32.49 -5.16
CA TYR A 121 -3.34 33.54 -4.16
C TYR A 121 -1.99 34.26 -4.31
N PHE A 122 -0.91 33.51 -4.52
CA PHE A 122 0.41 34.08 -4.76
C PHE A 122 0.42 35.00 -6.00
N GLY A 123 -0.22 34.59 -7.09
CA GLY A 123 -0.35 35.41 -8.30
C GLY A 123 -1.09 36.74 -8.11
N LYS A 124 -1.94 36.88 -7.07
CA LYS A 124 -2.60 38.14 -6.71
C LYS A 124 -1.72 39.07 -5.88
N LEU A 125 -0.75 38.53 -5.15
CA LEU A 125 0.13 39.29 -4.25
C LEU A 125 1.36 39.86 -4.95
N ILE A 126 1.84 39.20 -6.00
CA ILE A 126 3.10 39.57 -6.64
C ILE A 126 2.95 40.79 -7.57
N PRO A 127 3.95 41.69 -7.62
CA PRO A 127 3.97 42.82 -8.55
C PRO A 127 4.12 42.34 -10.00
N LYS A 128 3.34 42.94 -10.91
CA LYS A 128 3.24 42.49 -12.32
C LYS A 128 4.55 42.65 -13.08
N GLU A 129 5.34 43.67 -12.74
CA GLU A 129 6.59 43.99 -13.43
C GLU A 129 7.69 42.95 -13.16
N ARG A 130 7.63 42.24 -12.04
CA ARG A 130 8.63 41.23 -11.61
C ARG A 130 8.05 39.84 -11.39
N SER A 131 6.86 39.57 -11.92
CA SER A 131 6.12 38.31 -11.72
C SER A 131 6.97 37.05 -11.96
N ASN A 132 7.80 37.05 -13.02
CA ASN A 132 8.66 35.92 -13.38
C ASN A 132 9.70 35.58 -12.29
N GLU A 133 10.26 36.58 -11.61
CA GLU A 133 11.26 36.35 -10.56
C GLU A 133 10.61 35.75 -9.31
N PHE A 134 9.45 36.28 -8.90
CA PHE A 134 8.71 35.77 -7.75
C PHE A 134 8.19 34.34 -7.98
N PHE A 135 7.69 34.03 -9.19
CA PHE A 135 7.33 32.65 -9.54
C PHE A 135 8.54 31.73 -9.62
N GLY A 136 9.70 32.23 -10.06
CA GLY A 136 10.97 31.49 -10.02
C GLY A 136 11.39 31.11 -8.59
N PHE A 137 11.31 32.05 -7.65
CA PHE A 137 11.54 31.75 -6.23
C PHE A 137 10.54 30.74 -5.69
N PHE A 138 9.25 30.89 -5.97
CA PHE A 138 8.20 29.97 -5.53
C PHE A 138 8.45 28.53 -5.99
N ASP A 139 8.85 28.33 -7.25
CA ASP A 139 9.15 26.99 -7.80
C ASP A 139 10.37 26.34 -7.13
N ILE A 140 11.43 27.12 -6.88
CA ILE A 140 12.64 26.65 -6.18
C ILE A 140 12.29 26.15 -4.78
N PHE A 141 11.52 26.92 -3.99
CA PHE A 141 11.09 26.50 -2.65
C PHE A 141 10.20 25.25 -2.69
N GLY A 142 9.32 25.12 -3.68
CA GLY A 142 8.52 23.91 -3.88
C GLY A 142 9.37 22.67 -4.10
N LYS A 143 10.41 22.78 -4.93
CA LYS A 143 11.39 21.71 -5.17
C LYS A 143 12.18 21.37 -3.91
N PHE A 144 12.67 22.36 -3.17
CA PHE A 144 13.34 22.12 -1.89
C PHE A 144 12.44 21.39 -0.89
N ALA A 145 11.17 21.79 -0.77
CA ALA A 145 10.22 21.14 0.12
C ALA A 145 9.97 19.66 -0.27
N SER A 146 9.90 19.36 -1.57
CA SER A 146 9.73 17.98 -2.06
C SER A 146 10.92 17.05 -1.77
N VAL A 147 12.11 17.61 -1.56
CA VAL A 147 13.33 16.84 -1.20
C VAL A 147 13.50 16.77 0.31
N LEU A 148 13.34 17.90 1.02
CA LEU A 148 13.52 17.98 2.47
C LEU A 148 12.49 17.15 3.24
N GLY A 149 11.24 17.09 2.79
CA GLY A 149 10.18 16.32 3.45
C GLY A 149 10.52 14.83 3.57
N PRO A 150 10.72 14.11 2.45
CA PRO A 150 11.12 12.70 2.47
C PRO A 150 12.47 12.47 3.15
N PHE A 151 13.43 13.38 2.98
CA PHE A 151 14.75 13.29 3.62
C PHE A 151 14.63 13.30 5.15
N LEU A 152 13.90 14.26 5.72
CA LEU A 152 13.69 14.36 7.17
C LEU A 152 12.87 13.19 7.71
N TYR A 153 11.82 12.78 6.98
CA TYR A 153 11.02 11.62 7.33
C TYR A 153 11.88 10.34 7.43
N GLY A 154 12.71 10.09 6.41
CA GLY A 154 13.59 8.92 6.37
C GLY A 154 14.69 8.97 7.44
N LEU A 155 15.31 10.13 7.63
CA LEU A 155 16.36 10.32 8.65
C LEU A 155 15.82 10.01 10.05
N ILE A 156 14.66 10.59 10.40
CA ILE A 156 14.09 10.46 11.74
C ILE A 156 13.46 9.08 11.93
N GLY A 157 12.82 8.52 10.90
CA GLY A 157 12.31 7.15 10.92
C GLY A 157 13.42 6.12 11.17
N THR A 158 14.59 6.30 10.53
CA THR A 158 15.75 5.42 10.72
C THR A 158 16.34 5.57 12.12
N TRP A 159 16.41 6.80 12.65
CA TRP A 159 17.03 7.08 13.94
C TRP A 159 16.16 6.66 15.14
N THR A 160 14.84 6.77 15.02
CA THR A 160 13.88 6.41 16.08
C THR A 160 13.38 4.96 16.01
N GLY A 161 13.64 4.26 14.91
CA GLY A 161 13.19 2.89 14.67
C GLY A 161 11.67 2.72 14.50
N HIS A 162 10.88 3.79 14.59
CA HIS A 162 9.43 3.77 14.44
C HIS A 162 8.97 4.84 13.43
N SER A 163 8.36 4.40 12.32
CA SER A 163 7.87 5.28 11.24
C SER A 163 6.91 6.39 11.71
N SER A 164 6.19 6.18 12.83
CA SER A 164 5.27 7.17 13.38
C SER A 164 5.94 8.48 13.81
N TYR A 165 7.18 8.42 14.32
CA TYR A 165 7.93 9.62 14.71
C TYR A 165 8.47 10.40 13.50
N GLY A 166 8.67 9.73 12.36
CA GLY A 166 9.05 10.38 11.10
C GLY A 166 7.98 11.38 10.62
N VAL A 167 6.68 11.07 10.81
CA VAL A 167 5.59 11.99 10.47
C VAL A 167 5.54 13.18 11.45
N LEU A 168 5.81 12.93 12.74
CA LEU A 168 5.81 13.97 13.78
C LEU A 168 6.88 15.05 13.50
N ALA A 169 7.99 14.67 12.89
CA ALA A 169 9.03 15.62 12.48
C ALA A 169 8.55 16.66 11.46
N LEU A 170 7.60 16.30 10.60
CA LEU A 170 7.03 17.23 9.63
C LEU A 170 6.23 18.33 10.33
N ILE A 171 5.61 18.04 11.49
CA ILE A 171 4.91 19.04 12.31
C ILE A 171 5.91 20.09 12.82
N CYS A 172 7.12 19.68 13.24
CA CYS A 172 8.16 20.63 13.63
C CYS A 172 8.51 21.59 12.47
N LEU A 173 8.60 21.10 11.23
CA LEU A 173 8.84 21.95 10.05
C LEU A 173 7.72 22.97 9.85
N PHE A 174 6.46 22.56 10.01
CA PHE A 174 5.32 23.48 9.95
C PHE A 174 5.36 24.54 11.06
N LEU A 175 5.74 24.17 12.30
CA LEU A 175 5.87 25.12 13.40
C LEU A 175 6.97 26.15 13.16
N VAL A 176 8.13 25.71 12.63
CA VAL A 176 9.22 26.63 12.25
C VAL A 176 8.75 27.59 11.16
N GLY A 177 8.09 27.08 10.10
CA GLY A 177 7.52 27.91 9.05
C GLY A 177 6.49 28.91 9.56
N LEU A 178 5.62 28.49 10.48
CA LEU A 178 4.63 29.35 11.13
C LEU A 178 5.28 30.45 11.98
N GLY A 179 6.34 30.12 12.73
CA GLY A 179 7.13 31.08 13.49
C GLY A 179 7.77 32.15 12.62
N ILE A 180 8.37 31.75 11.49
CA ILE A 180 8.96 32.68 10.51
C ILE A 180 7.88 33.61 9.94
N MET A 181 6.71 33.08 9.57
CA MET A 181 5.61 33.86 9.01
C MET A 181 5.11 34.94 9.99
N ILE A 182 4.91 34.57 11.26
CA ILE A 182 4.47 35.53 12.30
C ILE A 182 5.55 36.58 12.56
N GLY A 183 6.82 36.18 12.59
CA GLY A 183 7.95 37.09 12.76
C GLY A 183 8.11 38.09 11.62
N GLY A 184 7.95 37.65 10.37
CA GLY A 184 8.05 38.49 9.18
C GLY A 184 6.90 39.50 9.04
N LYS A 185 5.71 39.19 9.56
CA LYS A 185 4.54 40.09 9.48
C LYS A 185 4.81 41.46 10.16
N LYS A 186 5.60 41.47 11.24
CA LYS A 186 5.97 42.70 11.97
C LYS A 186 6.80 43.69 11.14
N GLN A 187 7.55 43.21 10.15
CA GLN A 187 8.39 44.07 9.30
C GLN A 187 7.58 44.77 8.21
N PHE A 188 6.48 44.16 7.75
CA PHE A 188 5.58 44.78 6.76
C PHE A 188 4.67 45.85 7.37
N GLU A 189 4.20 45.65 8.61
CA GLU A 189 3.45 46.68 9.37
C GLU A 189 4.31 47.89 9.74
N ALA A 190 5.64 47.76 9.74
CA ALA A 190 6.57 48.86 10.00
C ALA A 190 6.93 49.69 8.75
N LEU A 191 6.50 49.26 7.56
CA LEU A 191 6.81 49.88 6.26
C LEU A 191 5.57 50.44 5.52
N SER A 192 4.37 50.34 6.12
CA SER A 192 3.12 50.96 5.66
C SER A 192 2.76 52.17 6.52
#